data_AF-A0A3D4P0G6-F1
#
_entry.id   AF-A0A3D4P0G6-F1
#
_cell.length_a   1.000
_cell.length_b   1.000
_cell.length_c   1.000
_cell.angle_alpha   90.00
_cell.angle_beta   90.00
_cell.angle_gamma   90.00
#
_symmetry.space_group_name_H-M   'P 1'
#
loop_
_entity.id
_entity.type
_entity.pdbx_description
1 polymer ?
#
loop_
_entity_poly.entity_id
_entity_poly.type
_entity_poly.pdbx_seq_one_letter_code
_entity_poly.pdbx_strand_id
1 'polypeptide(L)'
;MVNSKIENLLYFKAGLAFDSFKLAVKTFQSFLADGGPGSTPDYYKARNYLRDAEKFYEETFAEAKKLLGPLPHYASSEFEKWRSDFLSQHKILVESQEFAALKEELFQNGQLVRWIDSPDLERLLAKDYEAQKIGKRKMANIKVRILLDRLQELAAQSSELKKRAQEKLQSGV
;
A
#
# COMPACT_ATOMS: atom_id res chain seq x y z
N MET A 1 16.19 -28.03 12.15
CA MET A 1 15.20 -26.93 12.16
C MET A 1 15.68 -25.87 11.18
N VAL A 2 15.04 -25.76 10.02
CA VAL A 2 15.35 -24.67 9.09
C VAL A 2 14.58 -23.44 9.57
N ASN A 3 15.22 -22.65 10.44
CA ASN A 3 14.73 -21.34 10.85
C ASN A 3 15.15 -20.33 9.78
N SER A 4 14.65 -20.49 8.55
CA SER A 4 14.69 -19.40 7.59
C SER A 4 13.52 -18.48 7.94
N LYS A 5 13.81 -17.28 8.43
CA LYS A 5 12.80 -16.22 8.47
C LYS A 5 12.29 -16.06 7.04
N ILE A 6 11.10 -16.56 6.75
CA ILE A 6 10.44 -16.31 5.48
C ILE A 6 10.25 -14.80 5.41
N GLU A 7 10.72 -14.18 4.33
CA GLU A 7 10.59 -12.75 4.14
C GLU A 7 9.12 -12.39 3.96
N ASN A 8 8.67 -11.33 4.62
CA ASN A 8 7.31 -10.83 4.43
C ASN A 8 7.21 -10.07 3.10
N LEU A 9 7.04 -10.81 2.01
CA LEU A 9 6.95 -10.26 0.66
C LEU A 9 5.82 -9.23 0.51
N LEU A 10 4.70 -9.39 1.22
CA LEU A 10 3.60 -8.42 1.20
C LEU A 10 4.09 -7.04 1.68
N TYR A 11 4.72 -6.99 2.86
CA TYR A 11 5.20 -5.73 3.43
C TYR A 11 6.45 -5.20 2.74
N PHE A 12 7.33 -6.08 2.24
CA PHE A 12 8.47 -5.68 1.44
C PHE A 12 8.03 -4.96 0.16
N LYS A 13 7.16 -5.58 -0.64
CA LYS A 13 6.62 -5.00 -1.88
C LYS A 13 5.80 -3.74 -1.62
N ALA A 14 5.00 -3.73 -0.54
CA ALA A 14 4.25 -2.54 -0.15
C ALA A 14 5.17 -1.37 0.17
N GLY A 15 6.26 -1.61 0.90
CA GLY A 15 7.26 -0.59 1.20
C GLY A 15 7.87 0.01 -0.07
N LEU A 16 8.27 -0.83 -1.02
CA LEU A 16 8.79 -0.38 -2.32
C LEU A 16 7.76 0.44 -3.12
N ALA A 17 6.48 0.05 -3.07
CA ALA A 17 5.39 0.78 -3.69
C ALA A 17 5.21 2.16 -3.03
N PHE A 18 5.17 2.23 -1.70
CA PHE A 18 5.05 3.49 -0.95
C PHE A 18 6.19 4.45 -1.26
N ASP A 19 7.44 3.96 -1.22
CA ASP A 19 8.61 4.79 -1.46
C ASP A 19 8.61 5.34 -2.89
N SER A 20 8.34 4.47 -3.87
CA SER A 20 8.28 4.86 -5.28
C SER A 20 7.13 5.85 -5.56
N PHE A 21 5.93 5.64 -5.00
CA PHE A 21 4.82 6.58 -5.15
C PHE A 21 5.13 7.94 -4.51
N LYS A 22 5.69 7.97 -3.31
CA LYS A 22 6.07 9.23 -2.64
C LYS A 22 7.11 10.00 -3.46
N LEU A 23 8.09 9.30 -4.03
CA LEU A 23 9.07 9.90 -4.94
C LEU A 23 8.42 10.43 -6.21
N ALA A 24 7.48 9.69 -6.82
CA ALA A 24 6.74 10.14 -7.99
C ALA A 24 5.93 11.40 -7.69
N VAL A 25 5.11 11.40 -6.63
CA VAL A 25 4.31 12.54 -6.19
C VAL A 25 5.19 13.77 -5.98
N LYS A 26 6.26 13.64 -5.18
CA LYS A 26 7.17 14.74 -4.88
C LYS A 26 7.81 15.29 -6.15
N THR A 27 8.29 14.43 -7.04
CA THR A 27 8.99 14.85 -8.26
C THR A 27 8.04 15.53 -9.25
N PHE A 28 6.81 15.02 -9.42
CA PHE A 28 5.81 15.70 -10.25
C PHE A 28 5.40 17.06 -9.66
N GLN A 29 5.23 17.16 -8.34
CA GLN A 29 4.93 18.43 -7.68
C GLN A 29 6.04 19.46 -7.89
N SER A 30 7.31 19.06 -7.74
CA SER A 30 8.46 19.93 -8.02
C SER A 30 8.50 20.39 -9.49
N PHE A 31 8.26 19.47 -10.44
CA PHE A 31 8.17 19.83 -11.86
C PHE A 31 7.03 20.83 -12.14
N LEU A 32 5.87 20.63 -11.52
CA LEU A 32 4.73 21.53 -11.69
C LEU A 32 4.97 22.92 -11.10
N ALA A 33 5.65 23.01 -9.95
CA ALA A 33 5.94 24.26 -9.27
C ALA A 33 6.97 25.12 -10.03
N ASP A 34 8.12 24.54 -10.37
CA ASP A 34 9.30 25.32 -10.81
C ASP A 34 9.78 24.97 -12.22
N GLY A 35 9.05 24.10 -12.92
CA GLY A 35 9.52 23.55 -14.18
C GLY A 35 9.46 24.52 -15.36
N GLY A 36 10.57 25.19 -15.67
CA GLY A 36 10.85 25.76 -16.99
C GLY A 36 11.40 24.69 -17.98
N PRO A 37 11.79 25.05 -19.21
CA PRO A 37 12.22 24.10 -20.25
C PRO A 37 13.32 23.11 -19.83
N GLY A 38 14.19 23.50 -18.90
CA GLY A 38 15.28 22.67 -18.36
C GLY A 38 14.85 21.57 -17.37
N SER A 39 13.60 21.55 -16.91
CA SER A 39 13.07 20.59 -15.93
C SER A 39 12.52 19.29 -16.55
N THR A 40 12.59 19.17 -17.88
CA THR A 40 12.16 17.98 -18.63
C THR A 40 12.71 16.65 -18.08
N PRO A 41 13.99 16.54 -17.62
CA PRO A 41 14.49 15.32 -16.98
C PRO A 41 13.71 14.89 -15.73
N ASP A 42 13.21 15.84 -14.93
CA ASP A 42 12.46 15.55 -13.71
C ASP A 42 11.08 14.95 -14.02
N TYR A 43 10.44 15.38 -15.11
CA TYR A 43 9.21 14.73 -15.60
C TYR A 43 9.44 13.25 -15.92
N TYR A 44 10.50 12.93 -16.68
CA TYR A 44 10.79 11.53 -17.03
C TYR A 44 11.21 10.71 -15.81
N LYS A 45 11.93 11.31 -14.88
CA LYS A 45 12.28 10.68 -13.60
C LYS A 45 11.03 10.35 -12.78
N ALA A 46 10.10 11.30 -12.63
CA ALA A 46 8.82 11.10 -11.95
C ALA A 46 7.99 9.99 -12.62
N ARG A 47 7.95 9.95 -13.95
CA ARG A 47 7.27 8.90 -14.71
C ARG A 47 7.88 7.52 -14.47
N ASN A 48 9.21 7.41 -14.38
CA ASN A 48 9.86 6.14 -14.06
C ASN A 48 9.51 5.66 -12.65
N TYR A 49 9.54 6.56 -11.66
CA TYR A 49 9.09 6.23 -10.30
C TYR A 49 7.65 5.76 -10.26
N LEU A 50 6.75 6.43 -10.99
CA LEU A 50 5.34 6.02 -11.06
C LEU A 50 5.19 4.61 -11.66
N ARG A 51 5.87 4.33 -12.77
CA ARG A 51 5.83 2.99 -13.40
C ARG A 51 6.32 1.91 -12.44
N ASP A 52 7.41 2.17 -11.74
CA ASP A 52 7.98 1.20 -10.79
C ASP A 52 7.04 1.03 -9.57
N ALA A 53 6.40 2.12 -9.11
CA ALA A 53 5.41 2.09 -8.04
C ALA A 53 4.17 1.27 -8.41
N GLU A 54 3.63 1.45 -9.63
CA GLU A 54 2.50 0.68 -10.16
C GLU A 54 2.82 -0.81 -10.19
N LYS A 55 4.02 -1.18 -10.65
CA LYS A 55 4.49 -2.57 -10.64
C LYS A 55 4.51 -3.14 -9.22
N PHE A 56 5.13 -2.45 -8.27
CA PHE A 56 5.18 -2.93 -6.87
C PHE A 56 3.80 -2.98 -6.22
N TYR A 57 2.89 -2.08 -6.58
CA TYR A 57 1.50 -2.12 -6.12
C TYR A 57 0.77 -3.37 -6.62
N GLU A 58 0.90 -3.72 -7.90
CA GLU A 58 0.33 -4.95 -8.45
C GLU A 58 0.88 -6.20 -7.75
N GLU A 59 2.19 -6.25 -7.53
CA GLU A 59 2.83 -7.34 -6.82
C GLU A 59 2.36 -7.43 -5.35
N THR A 60 2.18 -6.30 -4.69
CA THR A 60 1.63 -6.20 -3.32
C THR A 60 0.20 -6.74 -3.28
N PHE A 61 -0.62 -6.35 -4.25
CA PHE A 61 -2.00 -6.81 -4.38
C PHE A 61 -2.07 -8.32 -4.62
N ALA A 62 -1.16 -8.87 -5.43
CA ALA A 62 -1.07 -10.30 -5.67
C ALA A 62 -0.75 -11.08 -4.38
N GLU A 63 0.22 -10.61 -3.57
CA GLU A 63 0.52 -11.23 -2.27
C GLU A 63 -0.67 -11.11 -1.30
N ALA A 64 -1.33 -9.95 -1.25
CA ALA A 64 -2.51 -9.74 -0.41
C ALA A 64 -3.63 -10.73 -0.79
N LYS A 65 -3.86 -10.96 -2.08
CA LYS A 65 -4.84 -11.93 -2.59
C LYS A 65 -4.46 -13.37 -2.22
N LYS A 66 -3.17 -13.73 -2.34
CA LYS A 66 -2.66 -15.05 -1.96
C LYS A 66 -2.86 -15.34 -0.46
N LEU A 67 -2.59 -14.34 0.38
CA LEU A 67 -2.63 -14.49 1.84
C LEU A 67 -4.04 -14.37 2.42
N LEU A 68 -4.87 -13.46 1.90
CA LEU A 68 -6.13 -13.08 2.53
C LEU A 68 -7.36 -13.32 1.65
N GLY A 69 -7.17 -13.70 0.39
CA GLY A 69 -8.23 -14.07 -0.52
C GLY A 69 -8.88 -15.42 -0.21
N PRO A 70 -9.97 -15.74 -0.91
CA PRO A 70 -10.55 -17.08 -0.86
C PRO A 70 -9.51 -18.10 -1.30
N LEU A 71 -9.45 -19.23 -0.59
CA LEU A 71 -8.60 -20.34 -0.99
C LEU A 71 -9.11 -20.92 -2.31
N PRO A 72 -8.24 -21.17 -3.29
CA PRO A 72 -8.62 -21.96 -4.45
C PRO A 72 -9.12 -23.34 -4.03
N HIS A 73 -10.07 -23.93 -4.76
CA HIS A 73 -10.59 -25.27 -4.47
C HIS A 73 -9.52 -26.37 -4.47
N TYR A 74 -8.39 -26.13 -5.15
CA TYR A 74 -7.25 -27.04 -5.25
C TYR A 74 -6.15 -26.75 -4.22
N ALA A 75 -6.38 -25.85 -3.25
CA ALA A 75 -5.39 -25.56 -2.21
C ALA A 75 -5.11 -26.82 -1.37
N SER A 76 -3.82 -27.13 -1.18
CA SER A 76 -3.41 -28.23 -0.30
C SER A 76 -3.51 -27.82 1.17
N SER A 77 -3.70 -28.81 2.05
CA SER A 77 -3.68 -28.59 3.51
C SER A 77 -2.35 -27.99 3.99
N GLU A 78 -1.23 -28.35 3.33
CA GLU A 78 0.08 -27.76 3.61
C GLU A 78 0.12 -26.26 3.30
N PHE A 79 -0.47 -25.83 2.18
CA PHE A 79 -0.59 -24.41 1.85
C PHE A 79 -1.46 -23.66 2.84
N GLU A 80 -2.59 -24.23 3.25
CA GLU A 80 -3.46 -23.62 4.27
C GLU A 80 -2.73 -23.41 5.59
N LYS A 81 -1.99 -24.42 6.04
CA LYS A 81 -1.17 -24.36 7.25
C LYS A 81 -0.09 -23.29 7.13
N TRP A 82 0.69 -23.33 6.04
CA TRP A 82 1.71 -22.31 5.76
C TRP A 82 1.13 -20.90 5.79
N ARG A 83 -0.04 -20.68 5.16
CA ARG A 83 -0.69 -19.38 5.10
C ARG A 83 -1.09 -18.89 6.50
N SER A 84 -1.66 -19.78 7.32
CA SER A 84 -2.03 -19.46 8.71
C SER A 84 -0.80 -19.12 9.55
N ASP A 85 0.24 -19.95 9.47
CA ASP A 85 1.49 -19.77 10.22
C ASP A 85 2.17 -18.45 9.82
N PHE A 86 2.21 -18.15 8.52
CA PHE A 86 2.78 -16.91 7.99
C PHE A 86 2.04 -15.66 8.48
N LEU A 87 0.70 -15.67 8.42
CA LEU A 87 -0.13 -14.55 8.87
C LEU A 87 0.07 -14.25 10.36
N SER A 88 0.18 -15.31 11.18
CA SER A 88 0.44 -15.24 12.61
C SER A 88 1.86 -14.74 12.90
N GLN A 89 2.88 -15.38 12.30
CA GLN A 89 4.29 -15.05 12.50
C GLN A 89 4.61 -13.58 12.18
N HIS A 90 3.98 -13.03 11.15
CA HIS A 90 4.19 -11.65 10.72
C HIS A 90 3.20 -10.64 11.30
N LYS A 91 2.30 -11.06 12.21
CA LYS A 91 1.28 -10.21 12.84
C LYS A 91 0.46 -9.39 11.83
N ILE A 92 0.17 -10.01 10.68
CA ILE A 92 -0.55 -9.36 9.56
C ILE A 92 -2.02 -9.15 9.93
N LEU A 93 -2.59 -10.07 10.70
CA LEU A 93 -3.96 -9.98 11.17
C LEU A 93 -4.05 -9.06 12.40
N VAL A 94 -5.22 -8.44 12.59
CA VAL A 94 -5.57 -7.81 13.85
C VAL A 94 -6.27 -8.80 14.78
N GLU A 95 -6.01 -8.65 16.07
CA GLU A 95 -6.66 -9.43 17.13
C GLU A 95 -7.84 -8.65 17.73
N SER A 96 -7.70 -7.32 17.78
CA SER A 96 -8.70 -6.42 18.35
C SER A 96 -9.95 -6.30 17.49
N GLN A 97 -11.12 -6.11 18.12
CA GLN A 97 -12.40 -5.88 17.44
C GLN A 97 -12.96 -4.47 17.67
N GLU A 98 -12.61 -3.85 18.80
CA GLU A 98 -13.06 -2.51 19.15
C GLU A 98 -12.18 -1.45 18.50
N PHE A 99 -12.79 -0.34 18.06
CA PHE A 99 -12.09 0.72 17.33
C PHE A 99 -10.87 1.27 18.10
N ALA A 100 -11.04 1.56 19.40
CA ALA A 100 -9.96 2.10 20.23
C ALA A 100 -8.78 1.12 20.35
N ALA A 101 -9.06 -0.16 20.55
CA ALA A 101 -8.05 -1.20 20.63
C ALA A 101 -7.35 -1.45 19.28
N LEU A 102 -8.10 -1.42 18.18
CA LEU A 102 -7.54 -1.48 16.83
C LEU A 102 -6.61 -0.30 16.54
N LYS A 103 -7.02 0.91 16.93
CA LYS A 103 -6.19 2.11 16.82
C LYS A 103 -4.88 1.91 17.59
N GLU A 104 -4.94 1.46 18.82
CA GLU A 104 -3.73 1.19 19.61
C GLU A 104 -2.84 0.13 18.95
N GLU A 105 -3.41 -0.99 18.51
CA GLU A 105 -2.70 -2.09 17.86
C GLU A 105 -1.97 -1.63 16.59
N LEU A 106 -2.62 -0.78 15.78
CA LEU A 106 -2.07 -0.24 14.54
C LEU A 106 -0.95 0.77 14.77
N PHE A 107 -1.06 1.60 15.82
CA PHE A 107 -0.14 2.71 16.05
C PHE A 107 1.09 2.33 16.88
N GLN A 108 0.95 1.44 17.86
CA GLN A 108 2.06 1.05 18.73
C GLN A 108 2.89 -0.10 18.15
N ASN A 109 2.28 -1.02 17.38
CA ASN A 109 2.92 -2.26 16.94
C ASN A 109 2.78 -2.53 15.43
N GLY A 110 2.17 -1.61 14.68
CA GLY A 110 1.93 -1.77 13.25
C GLY A 110 3.12 -1.37 12.38
N GLN A 111 3.38 -2.14 11.32
CA GLN A 111 4.34 -1.74 10.27
C GLN A 111 3.83 -0.53 9.46
N LEU A 112 2.51 -0.26 9.48
CA LEU A 112 1.87 0.78 8.67
C LEU A 112 2.33 2.19 9.03
N VAL A 113 2.66 2.47 10.29
CA VAL A 113 3.12 3.81 10.73
C VAL A 113 4.44 4.24 10.07
N ARG A 114 5.19 3.30 9.48
CA ARG A 114 6.41 3.59 8.71
C ARG A 114 6.10 4.22 7.35
N TRP A 115 4.91 3.97 6.81
CA TRP A 115 4.53 4.38 5.46
C TRP A 115 3.37 5.36 5.43
N ILE A 116 2.45 5.26 6.38
CA ILE A 116 1.22 6.06 6.47
C ILE A 116 1.36 6.97 7.67
N ASP A 117 1.13 8.27 7.47
CA ASP A 117 1.13 9.22 8.57
C ASP A 117 -0.06 8.99 9.51
N SER A 118 0.06 9.50 10.74
CA SER A 118 -0.96 9.29 11.77
C SER A 118 -2.36 9.79 11.37
N PRO A 119 -2.52 10.98 10.75
CA PRO A 119 -3.82 11.45 10.31
C PRO A 119 -4.46 10.57 9.23
N ASP A 120 -3.72 10.15 8.21
CA ASP A 120 -4.25 9.25 7.17
C ASP A 120 -4.57 7.88 7.74
N LEU A 121 -3.72 7.35 8.62
CA LEU A 121 -3.94 6.05 9.24
C LEU A 121 -5.23 6.02 10.07
N GLU A 122 -5.50 7.07 10.85
CA GLU A 122 -6.73 7.19 11.61
C GLU A 122 -7.96 7.36 10.71
N ARG A 123 -7.86 8.21 9.68
CA ARG A 123 -8.93 8.40 8.69
C ARG A 123 -9.28 7.10 7.97
N LEU A 124 -8.27 6.36 7.53
CA LEU A 124 -8.44 5.08 6.83
C LEU A 124 -8.99 4.00 7.76
N LEU A 125 -8.50 3.93 9.00
CA LEU A 125 -9.04 3.03 10.01
C LEU A 125 -10.54 3.30 10.24
N ALA A 126 -10.95 4.56 10.43
CA ALA A 126 -12.35 4.91 10.63
C ALA A 126 -13.22 4.51 9.42
N LYS A 127 -12.79 4.86 8.20
CA LYS A 127 -13.47 4.48 6.96
C LYS A 127 -13.64 2.96 6.85
N ASP A 128 -12.55 2.22 7.03
CA ASP A 128 -12.54 0.77 6.84
C ASP A 128 -13.28 0.03 7.94
N TYR A 129 -13.19 0.50 9.18
CA TYR A 129 -13.88 -0.08 10.34
C TYR A 129 -15.40 -0.03 10.15
N GLU A 130 -15.95 1.11 9.73
CA GLU A 130 -17.38 1.24 9.48
C GLU A 130 -17.84 0.41 8.27
N ALA A 131 -17.09 0.45 7.16
CA ALA A 131 -17.38 -0.38 5.99
C ALA A 131 -17.35 -1.89 6.32
N GLN A 132 -16.54 -2.28 7.29
CA GLN A 132 -16.35 -3.65 7.73
C GLN A 132 -17.47 -4.18 8.64
N LYS A 133 -18.24 -3.31 9.29
CA LYS A 133 -19.44 -3.71 10.06
C LYS A 133 -20.59 -4.19 9.16
N ILE A 134 -20.64 -3.70 7.92
CA ILE A 134 -21.75 -3.94 6.98
C ILE A 134 -21.38 -5.00 5.92
N GLY A 135 -20.07 -5.21 5.67
CA GLY A 135 -19.57 -6.07 4.59
C GLY A 135 -19.28 -7.53 4.97
N LYS A 136 -19.10 -8.38 3.95
CA LYS A 136 -18.68 -9.80 4.06
C LYS A 136 -17.20 -10.03 4.37
N ARG A 137 -16.40 -8.95 4.44
CA ARG A 137 -14.95 -9.06 4.62
C ARG A 137 -14.64 -9.42 6.08
N LYS A 138 -13.39 -9.71 6.47
CA LYS A 138 -13.03 -10.01 7.87
C LYS A 138 -12.34 -8.81 8.52
N MET A 139 -12.75 -8.45 9.75
CA MET A 139 -12.09 -7.40 10.55
C MET A 139 -10.60 -7.69 10.74
N ALA A 140 -10.26 -8.95 10.96
CA ALA A 140 -8.88 -9.44 11.06
C ALA A 140 -7.96 -8.96 9.93
N ASN A 141 -8.49 -8.64 8.74
CA ASN A 141 -7.71 -8.24 7.57
C ASN A 141 -7.55 -6.72 7.41
N ILE A 142 -8.02 -5.91 8.36
CA ILE A 142 -8.11 -4.44 8.21
C ILE A 142 -6.76 -3.77 7.94
N LYS A 143 -5.66 -4.25 8.53
CA LYS A 143 -4.29 -3.78 8.27
C LYS A 143 -3.96 -3.73 6.78
N VAL A 144 -4.24 -4.83 6.07
CA VAL A 144 -3.92 -4.93 4.64
C VAL A 144 -4.88 -4.11 3.79
N ARG A 145 -6.12 -3.90 4.24
CA ARG A 145 -7.04 -2.99 3.55
C ARG A 145 -6.56 -1.55 3.61
N ILE A 146 -6.27 -1.04 4.81
CA ILE A 146 -5.73 0.30 5.01
C ILE A 146 -4.49 0.51 4.14
N LEU A 147 -3.59 -0.48 4.12
CA LEU A 147 -2.39 -0.47 3.28
C LEU A 147 -2.72 -0.30 1.80
N LEU A 148 -3.64 -1.12 1.26
CA LEU A 148 -4.01 -1.08 -0.15
C LEU A 148 -4.78 0.19 -0.50
N ASP A 149 -5.69 0.64 0.36
CA ASP A 149 -6.45 1.87 0.19
C ASP A 149 -5.51 3.08 0.12
N ARG A 150 -4.48 3.14 0.99
CA ARG A 150 -3.50 4.23 0.93
C ARG A 150 -2.64 4.17 -0.35
N LEU A 151 -2.19 2.99 -0.76
CA LEU A 151 -1.46 2.84 -2.02
C LEU A 151 -2.32 3.25 -3.22
N GLN A 152 -3.63 2.95 -3.19
CA GLN A 152 -4.57 3.37 -4.23
C GLN A 152 -4.76 4.90 -4.26
N GLU A 153 -4.85 5.55 -3.09
CA GLU A 153 -4.90 7.02 -3.01
C GLU A 153 -3.63 7.66 -3.61
N LEU A 154 -2.45 7.11 -3.30
CA LEU A 154 -1.18 7.56 -3.87
C LEU A 154 -1.09 7.33 -5.38
N ALA A 155 -1.62 6.20 -5.87
CA ALA A 155 -1.70 5.92 -7.30
C ALA A 155 -2.59 6.93 -8.02
N ALA A 156 -3.78 7.21 -7.46
CA ALA A 156 -4.69 8.22 -8.00
C ALA A 156 -4.07 9.62 -8.01
N GLN A 157 -3.44 10.03 -6.90
CA GLN A 157 -2.73 11.31 -6.79
C GLN A 157 -1.59 11.42 -7.82
N SER A 158 -0.79 10.38 -7.98
CA SER A 158 0.33 10.36 -8.93
C SER A 158 -0.14 10.42 -10.37
N SER A 159 -1.24 9.73 -10.70
CA SER A 159 -1.84 9.75 -12.04
C SER A 159 -2.36 11.14 -12.41
N GLU A 160 -3.04 11.81 -11.47
CA GLU A 160 -3.52 13.18 -11.68
C GLU A 160 -2.35 14.17 -11.85
N LEU A 161 -1.30 14.05 -11.02
CA LEU A 161 -0.11 14.87 -11.14
C LEU A 161 0.63 14.65 -12.47
N LYS A 162 0.73 13.41 -12.93
CA LYS A 162 1.29 13.08 -14.24
C LYS A 162 0.51 13.75 -15.37
N LYS A 163 -0.83 13.71 -15.32
CA LYS A 163 -1.69 14.34 -16.33
C LYS A 163 -1.41 15.85 -16.40
N ARG A 164 -1.43 16.54 -15.26
CA ARG A 164 -1.12 17.97 -15.18
C ARG A 164 0.31 18.29 -15.65
N ALA A 165 1.28 17.46 -15.28
CA ALA A 165 2.67 17.64 -15.68
C ALA A 165 2.85 17.45 -17.20
N GLN A 166 2.13 16.50 -17.79
CA GLN A 166 2.11 16.29 -19.23
C GLN A 166 1.50 17.48 -19.97
N GLU A 167 0.40 18.03 -19.48
CA GLU A 167 -0.23 19.24 -20.04
C GLU A 167 0.72 20.44 -20.00
N LYS A 168 1.42 20.63 -18.87
CA LYS A 168 2.47 21.66 -18.72
C LYS A 168 3.60 21.46 -19.73
N LEU A 169 4.12 20.24 -19.85
CA LEU A 169 5.19 19.90 -20.80
C LEU A 169 4.79 20.16 -22.26
N GLN A 170 3.54 19.87 -22.62
CA GLN A 170 3.03 20.06 -23.98
C GLN A 170 2.73 21.53 -24.32
N SER A 171 2.31 22.32 -23.33
CA SER A 171 2.02 23.75 -23.52
C SER A 171 3.27 24.63 -23.54
N GLY A 172 4.43 24.12 -23.08
CA GLY A 172 5.70 24.85 -23.09
C GLY A 172 5.74 26.01 -22.09
N VAL A 173 4.83 26.03 -21.11
CA VAL A 173 4.70 27.03 -20.03
C VAL A 173 5.16 26.45 -18.70
#